data_AF-A0AAV3UB90-F1
#
_entry.id   AF-A0AAV3UB90-F1
#
_cell.length_a   1.000
_cell.length_b   1.000
_cell.length_c   1.000
_cell.angle_alpha   90.00
_cell.angle_beta   90.00
_cell.angle_gamma   90.00
#
_symmetry.space_group_name_H-M   'P 1'
#
loop_
_entity.id
_entity.type
_entity.pdbx_description
1 polymer ?
#
loop_
_entity_poly.entity_id
_entity_poly.type
_entity_poly.pdbx_seq_one_letter_code
_entity_poly.pdbx_strand_id
1 'polypeptide(L)'
;MTNAPPVAEKPYKIVFEGGRCFGAGKCAEVADNWEMDFSTGLGAPKTYFVGEDELDENVRAAEVCPAKKDAGVIHVIDRKTGDEIAPNPHGDGTVSLD
;
A
#
# COMPACT_ATOMS: atom_id res chain seq x y z
N MET A 1 4.77 19.43 -1.57
CA MET A 1 5.66 18.36 -1.07
C MET A 1 5.26 18.11 0.37
N THR A 2 4.57 17.01 0.65
CA THR A 2 4.11 16.71 2.01
C THR A 2 5.33 16.41 2.86
N ASN A 3 5.51 17.13 3.97
CA ASN A 3 6.56 16.81 4.94
C ASN A 3 6.29 15.39 5.45
N ALA A 4 7.08 14.43 5.00
CA ALA A 4 6.98 13.07 5.48
C ALA A 4 7.26 13.06 6.99
N PRO A 5 6.45 12.35 7.80
CA PRO A 5 6.72 12.20 9.22
C PRO A 5 8.09 11.54 9.46
N PRO A 6 8.68 11.72 10.65
CA PRO A 6 9.92 11.05 11.03
C PRO A 6 9.83 9.54 10.80
N VAL A 7 10.89 8.94 10.26
CA VAL A 7 10.97 7.48 10.03
C VAL A 7 10.79 6.70 11.34
N ALA A 8 11.19 7.27 12.48
CA ALA A 8 11.00 6.65 13.79
C ALA A 8 9.52 6.51 14.20
N GLU A 9 8.64 7.38 13.70
CA GLU A 9 7.20 7.38 14.05
C GLU A 9 6.37 6.61 13.02
N LYS A 10 6.67 6.79 11.73
CA LYS A 10 5.97 6.15 10.62
C LYS A 10 7.00 5.50 9.69
N PRO A 11 7.54 4.33 10.07
CA PRO A 11 8.65 3.71 9.34
C PRO A 11 8.26 3.16 7.98
N TYR A 12 6.97 3.04 7.67
CA TYR A 12 6.50 2.47 6.42
C TYR A 12 5.88 3.51 5.50
N LYS A 13 6.01 3.27 4.20
CA LYS A 13 5.41 4.10 3.17
C LYS A 13 4.58 3.23 2.24
N ILE A 14 3.40 3.74 1.87
CA ILE A 14 2.56 3.16 0.82
C ILE A 14 2.92 3.82 -0.51
N VAL A 15 3.05 3.00 -1.55
CA VAL A 15 3.06 3.43 -2.95
C VAL A 15 1.86 2.77 -3.63
N PHE A 16 1.08 3.56 -4.36
CA PHE A 16 -0.17 3.10 -4.97
C PHE A 16 -0.18 3.36 -6.47
N GLU A 17 -0.29 2.31 -7.27
CA GLU A 17 -0.39 2.40 -8.74
C GLU A 17 -1.85 2.69 -9.17
N GLY A 18 -2.37 3.87 -8.81
CA GLY A 18 -3.79 4.22 -9.03
C GLY A 18 -4.28 4.03 -10.47
N GLY A 19 -3.42 4.25 -11.47
CA GLY A 19 -3.76 4.03 -12.89
C GLY A 19 -4.03 2.57 -13.28
N ARG A 20 -3.74 1.61 -12.39
CA ARG A 20 -3.98 0.17 -12.58
C ARG A 20 -5.03 -0.38 -11.62
N CYS A 21 -5.53 0.44 -10.69
CA CYS A 21 -6.65 0.07 -9.85
C CYS A 21 -7.94 0.02 -10.69
N PHE A 22 -8.77 -0.99 -10.46
CA PHE A 22 -10.06 -1.14 -11.14
C PHE A 22 -11.27 -1.10 -10.19
N GLY A 23 -11.05 -0.64 -8.95
CA GLY A 23 -12.15 -0.37 -8.01
C GLY A 23 -12.77 -1.59 -7.33
N ALA A 24 -12.00 -2.66 -7.09
CA ALA A 24 -12.51 -3.89 -6.47
C ALA A 24 -12.94 -3.76 -4.99
N GLY A 25 -12.47 -2.73 -4.29
CA GLY A 25 -12.81 -2.49 -2.87
C GLY A 25 -12.19 -3.43 -1.84
N LYS A 26 -11.38 -4.41 -2.26
CA LYS A 26 -10.80 -5.41 -1.35
C LYS A 26 -9.84 -4.84 -0.31
N CYS A 27 -9.10 -3.79 -0.64
CA CYS A 27 -8.24 -3.10 0.32
C CYS A 27 -9.05 -2.42 1.44
N ALA A 28 -10.14 -1.72 1.07
CA ALA A 28 -11.01 -1.02 2.02
C ALA A 28 -11.84 -1.98 2.90
N GLU A 29 -12.00 -3.24 2.50
CA GLU A 29 -12.66 -4.28 3.30
C GLU A 29 -11.80 -4.75 4.48
N VAL A 30 -10.46 -4.69 4.34
CA VAL A 30 -9.52 -5.35 5.26
C VAL A 30 -8.62 -4.40 6.03
N ALA A 31 -8.60 -3.10 5.70
CA ALA A 31 -7.69 -2.14 6.28
C ALA A 31 -8.35 -0.77 6.48
N ASP A 32 -8.23 -0.22 7.69
CA ASP A 32 -8.84 1.05 8.06
C ASP A 32 -8.22 2.23 7.31
N ASN A 33 -6.94 2.12 6.92
CA ASN A 33 -6.28 3.15 6.12
C ASN A 33 -6.84 3.26 4.69
N TRP A 34 -7.66 2.32 4.21
CA TRP A 34 -8.19 2.34 2.84
C TRP A 34 -9.68 2.69 2.81
N GLU A 35 -10.05 3.51 1.83
CA GLU A 35 -11.44 3.80 1.51
C GLU A 35 -11.68 3.77 0.01
N MET A 36 -12.95 3.67 -0.39
CA MET A 36 -13.35 3.83 -1.78
C MET A 36 -13.65 5.30 -2.05
N ASP A 37 -12.94 5.88 -3.00
CA ASP A 37 -13.24 7.22 -3.52
C ASP A 37 -14.30 7.10 -4.62
N PHE A 38 -15.53 7.51 -4.30
CA PHE A 38 -16.66 7.45 -5.23
C PHE A 38 -16.55 8.43 -6.40
N SER A 39 -15.69 9.45 -6.32
CA SER A 39 -15.49 10.39 -7.42
C SER A 39 -14.64 9.78 -8.54
N THR A 40 -13.68 8.93 -8.18
CA THR A 40 -12.78 8.25 -9.12
C THR A 40 -13.15 6.79 -9.35
N GLY A 41 -13.91 6.18 -8.44
CA GLY A 41 -14.21 4.75 -8.43
C GLY A 41 -13.03 3.89 -7.98
N LEU A 42 -11.97 4.49 -7.43
CA LEU A 42 -10.73 3.80 -7.06
C LEU A 42 -10.60 3.67 -5.54
N GLY A 43 -9.70 2.79 -5.09
CA GLY A 43 -9.25 2.81 -3.70
C GLY A 43 -8.38 4.04 -3.44
N ALA A 44 -8.49 4.62 -2.25
CA ALA A 44 -7.67 5.74 -1.80
C ALA A 44 -7.17 5.49 -0.37
N PRO A 45 -5.85 5.63 -0.11
CA PRO A 45 -5.34 5.56 1.25
C PRO A 45 -5.56 6.90 1.98
N LYS A 46 -5.93 6.85 3.26
CA LYS A 46 -6.09 8.02 4.13
C LYS A 46 -4.74 8.65 4.47
N THR A 47 -3.70 7.82 4.62
CA THR A 47 -2.30 8.24 4.75
C THR A 47 -1.38 7.35 3.91
N TYR A 48 -0.29 7.95 3.41
CA TYR A 48 0.78 7.25 2.71
C TYR A 48 1.93 6.84 3.63
N PHE A 49 1.90 7.24 4.90
CA PHE A 49 2.94 6.90 5.89
C PHE A 49 2.27 6.25 7.08
N VAL A 50 2.69 5.02 7.41
CA VAL A 50 2.05 4.18 8.42
C VAL A 50 3.04 3.70 9.47
N GLY A 51 2.51 3.48 10.68
CA GLY A 51 3.21 3.03 11.88
C GLY A 51 3.30 1.51 11.95
N GLU A 52 3.97 1.01 12.99
CA GLU A 52 4.03 -0.42 13.32
C GLU A 52 2.62 -1.01 13.59
N ASP A 53 1.74 -0.23 14.20
CA ASP A 53 0.36 -0.60 14.54
C ASP A 53 -0.59 -0.65 13.33
N GLU A 54 -0.22 0.01 12.24
CA GLU A 54 -0.98 0.07 10.98
C GLU A 54 -0.36 -0.81 9.89
N LEU A 55 0.80 -1.43 10.14
CA LEU A 55 1.55 -2.17 9.12
C LEU A 55 0.75 -3.38 8.61
N ASP A 56 0.29 -4.23 9.53
CA ASP A 56 -0.31 -5.52 9.21
C ASP A 56 -1.55 -5.38 8.31
N GLU A 57 -2.42 -4.39 8.61
CA GLU A 57 -3.60 -4.15 7.79
C GLU A 57 -3.24 -3.67 6.38
N ASN A 58 -2.19 -2.85 6.23
CA ASN A 58 -1.78 -2.33 4.93
C ASN A 58 -1.02 -3.37 4.11
N VAL A 59 -0.25 -4.25 4.75
CA VAL A 59 0.30 -5.46 4.13
C VAL A 59 -0.85 -6.34 3.64
N ARG A 60 -1.87 -6.56 4.47
CA ARG A 60 -3.03 -7.35 4.07
C ARG A 60 -3.78 -6.73 2.89
N ALA A 61 -3.95 -5.41 2.88
CA ALA A 61 -4.56 -4.69 1.76
C ALA A 61 -3.79 -4.90 0.44
N ALA A 62 -2.45 -4.96 0.50
CA ALA A 62 -1.61 -5.27 -0.64
C ALA A 62 -1.81 -6.72 -1.14
N GLU A 63 -1.80 -7.70 -0.22
CA GLU A 63 -1.95 -9.12 -0.54
C GLU A 63 -3.31 -9.47 -1.16
N VAL A 64 -4.40 -8.83 -0.72
CA VAL A 64 -5.75 -9.15 -1.22
C VAL A 64 -6.11 -8.41 -2.51
N CYS A 65 -5.22 -7.57 -3.03
CA CYS A 65 -5.50 -6.73 -4.18
C CYS A 65 -5.51 -7.58 -5.48
N PRO A 66 -6.66 -7.73 -6.17
CA PRO A 66 -6.75 -8.58 -7.35
C PRO A 66 -6.20 -7.92 -8.63
N ALA A 67 -5.71 -6.68 -8.54
CA ALA A 67 -5.18 -5.95 -9.69
C ALA A 67 -3.92 -6.64 -10.24
N LYS A 68 -3.62 -6.39 -11.51
CA LYS A 68 -2.46 -6.98 -12.22
C LYS A 68 -2.43 -8.52 -12.14
N LYS A 69 -3.60 -9.19 -12.20
CA LYS A 69 -3.74 -10.66 -12.05
C LYS A 69 -3.18 -11.13 -10.69
N ASP A 70 -3.70 -10.56 -9.62
CA ASP A 70 -3.33 -10.84 -8.22
C ASP A 70 -1.89 -10.42 -7.82
N ALA A 71 -1.15 -9.71 -8.69
CA ALA A 71 0.13 -9.11 -8.30
C ALA A 71 -0.05 -7.86 -7.42
N GLY A 72 -1.24 -7.26 -7.40
CA GLY A 72 -1.56 -6.09 -6.57
C GLY A 72 -0.99 -4.77 -7.11
N VAL A 73 -1.56 -3.65 -6.65
CA VAL A 73 -1.15 -2.27 -7.01
C VAL A 73 -0.83 -1.41 -5.80
N ILE A 74 -0.69 -2.05 -4.63
CA ILE A 74 -0.41 -1.42 -3.35
C ILE A 74 0.92 -1.99 -2.88
N HIS A 75 1.90 -1.13 -2.66
CA HIS A 75 3.24 -1.51 -2.23
C HIS A 75 3.51 -0.90 -0.87
N VAL A 76 3.89 -1.72 0.09
CA VAL A 76 4.28 -1.30 1.44
C VAL A 76 5.80 -1.39 1.52
N ILE A 77 6.45 -0.25 1.71
CA ILE A 77 7.91 -0.10 1.68
C ILE A 77 8.43 0.25 3.08
N ASP A 78 9.43 -0.46 3.57
CA ASP A 78 10.21 -0.05 4.75
C ASP A 78 11.09 1.15 4.38
N ARG A 79 10.88 2.28 5.05
CA ARG A 79 11.66 3.51 4.79
C ARG A 79 13.07 3.47 5.36
N LYS A 80 13.37 2.55 6.29
CA LYS A 80 14.69 2.35 6.89
C LYS A 80 15.60 1.58 5.95
N THR A 81 15.10 0.53 5.30
CA THR A 81 15.89 -0.33 4.40
C THR A 81 15.66 -0.02 2.92
N GLY A 82 14.48 0.46 2.56
CA GLY A 82 14.04 0.62 1.17
C GLY A 82 13.36 -0.63 0.60
N ASP A 83 13.22 -1.69 1.41
CA ASP A 83 12.68 -2.96 0.95
C ASP A 83 11.16 -2.92 0.84
N GLU A 84 10.63 -3.58 -0.19
CA GLU A 84 9.22 -3.89 -0.29
C GLU A 84 8.87 -5.04 0.66
N ILE A 85 7.95 -4.76 1.57
CA ILE A 85 7.40 -5.73 2.52
C ILE A 85 6.29 -6.53 1.83
N ALA A 86 5.43 -5.84 1.08
CA ALA A 86 4.34 -6.43 0.31
C ALA A 86 4.13 -5.63 -0.98
N PRO A 87 3.82 -6.29 -2.11
CA PRO A 87 3.60 -7.73 -2.26
C PRO A 87 4.88 -8.59 -2.23
N ASN A 88 6.08 -8.00 -2.41
CA ASN A 88 7.39 -8.67 -2.39
C ASN A 88 7.42 -10.01 -3.15
N PRO A 89 7.03 -10.02 -4.44
CA PRO A 89 6.83 -11.26 -5.20
C PRO A 89 8.13 -12.06 -5.40
N HIS A 90 9.27 -11.40 -5.28
CA HIS A 90 10.60 -12.01 -5.40
C HIS A 90 11.15 -12.52 -4.06
N GLY A 91 10.60 -12.05 -2.94
CA GLY A 91 11.07 -12.39 -1.59
C GLY A 91 12.42 -11.78 -1.22
N ASP A 92 12.93 -10.84 -2.02
CA ASP A 92 14.24 -10.20 -1.86
C ASP A 92 14.15 -8.71 -1.49
N GLY A 93 12.93 -8.18 -1.33
CA GLY A 93 12.68 -6.78 -0.96
C GLY A 93 12.76 -5.81 -2.15
N THR A 94 12.98 -6.29 -3.38
CA THR A 94 12.96 -5.41 -4.55
C THR A 94 11.57 -4.85 -4.82
N VAL A 95 11.50 -3.54 -5.09
CA VAL A 95 10.23 -2.83 -5.33
C VAL A 95 9.64 -3.27 -6.68
N SER A 96 8.45 -3.87 -6.67
CA SER A 96 7.83 -4.46 -7.86
C SER A 96 6.84 -3.52 -8.55
N LEU A 97 7.28 -2.31 -8.90
CA LEU A 97 6.51 -1.34 -9.69
C LEU A 97 6.62 -1.66 -11.19
N ASP A 98 5.53 -1.54 -11.96
CA ASP A 98 5.62 -1.59 -13.43
C ASP A 98 4.94 -0.40 -14.13
#